data_AF-A0A173W808-F1
#
_entry.id   AF-A0A173W808-F1
#
_cell.length_a   1.000
_cell.length_b   1.000
_cell.length_c   1.000
_cell.angle_alpha   90.00
_cell.angle_beta   90.00
_cell.angle_gamma   90.00
#
_symmetry.space_group_name_H-M   'P 1'
#
loop_
_entity.id
_entity.type
_entity.pdbx_description
1 polymer ?
#
loop_
_entity_poly.entity_id
_entity_poly.type
_entity_poly.pdbx_seq_one_letter_code
_entity_poly.pdbx_strand_id
1 'polypeptide(L)'
;MDILVSSPGSPGTNFTENVKEQILLISDELDKNDDFASLMELKKHLENCGLNQNYVRNILPFLQNCGIVKYDNIDTFKNSEIVTNIGRAYVDVLKSIKIARNEEKSEIRDDILEMLDKIQQTIYFQCLTIMMKNPDCNYGIDFLDVLRFVDMYGHIDLNEYMLILYEREKNGHDYLRDLQDVVKKYRNKEIEIHVKTKTKNAMEGDGKSKSVNSFPYVTGNFCKSGIMKKIDGKFYFEENRIKEIENTIEEVAKCRNLVR
;
A
#
# COMPACT_ATOMS: atom_id res chain seq x y z
N MET A 1 -4.49 1.03 29.56
CA MET A 1 -5.49 1.77 28.77
C MET A 1 -6.15 0.77 27.83
N ASP A 2 -7.45 0.56 27.96
CA ASP A 2 -8.21 -0.32 27.07
C ASP A 2 -8.81 0.49 25.92
N ILE A 3 -8.60 0.04 24.69
CA ILE A 3 -9.19 0.65 23.49
C ILE A 3 -9.95 -0.38 22.67
N LEU A 4 -11.04 0.06 22.04
CA LEU A 4 -11.84 -0.74 21.12
C LEU A 4 -11.74 -0.13 19.73
N VAL A 5 -11.17 -0.89 18.79
CA VAL A 5 -10.91 -0.44 17.42
C VAL A 5 -11.80 -1.22 16.45
N SER A 6 -12.49 -0.50 15.56
CA SER A 6 -13.21 -1.15 14.45
C SER A 6 -12.24 -1.61 13.38
N SER A 7 -12.55 -2.71 12.70
CA SER A 7 -11.67 -3.23 11.64
C SER A 7 -11.45 -2.18 10.54
N PRO A 8 -10.21 -1.75 10.28
CA PRO A 8 -9.89 -0.77 9.24
C PRO A 8 -10.11 -1.35 7.84
N GLY A 9 -10.09 -0.46 6.83
CA GLY A 9 -9.91 -0.90 5.45
C GLY A 9 -8.57 -1.61 5.30
N SER A 10 -8.48 -2.60 4.41
CA SER A 10 -7.21 -3.26 4.12
C SER A 10 -7.10 -3.47 2.62
N PRO A 11 -5.92 -3.21 2.02
CA PRO A 11 -5.68 -3.59 0.63
C PRO A 11 -5.74 -5.11 0.44
N GLY A 12 -5.64 -5.90 1.52
CA GLY A 12 -5.62 -7.36 1.47
C GLY A 12 -4.45 -7.95 0.67
N THR A 13 -3.53 -7.10 0.22
CA THR A 13 -2.43 -7.40 -0.70
C THR A 13 -1.19 -6.61 -0.31
N ASN A 14 -0.05 -7.27 -0.48
CA ASN A 14 1.28 -6.72 -0.38
C ASN A 14 1.97 -6.93 -1.72
N PHE A 15 2.82 -6.00 -2.15
CA PHE A 15 3.59 -6.08 -3.40
C PHE A 15 4.69 -7.16 -3.39
N THR A 16 4.32 -8.40 -3.15
CA THR A 16 5.24 -9.55 -3.15
C THR A 16 5.73 -9.88 -4.56
N GLU A 17 6.74 -10.75 -4.69
CA GLU A 17 7.19 -11.23 -6.01
C GLU A 17 6.02 -11.85 -6.81
N ASN A 18 5.11 -12.56 -6.15
CA ASN A 18 3.88 -13.07 -6.79
C ASN A 18 2.98 -11.94 -7.37
N VAL A 19 2.88 -10.79 -6.70
CA VAL A 19 2.17 -9.62 -7.28
C VAL A 19 2.89 -9.12 -8.52
N LYS A 20 4.22 -9.03 -8.49
CA LYS A 20 5.02 -8.57 -9.61
C LYS A 20 4.87 -9.48 -10.82
N GLU A 21 4.90 -10.80 -10.61
CA GLU A 21 4.66 -11.80 -11.65
C GLU A 21 3.28 -11.65 -12.28
N GLN A 22 2.26 -11.34 -11.48
CA GLN A 22 0.92 -11.13 -11.99
C GLN A 22 0.76 -9.82 -12.75
N ILE A 23 1.43 -8.74 -12.33
CA ILE A 23 1.44 -7.49 -13.10
C ILE A 23 2.06 -7.74 -14.48
N LEU A 24 3.16 -8.50 -14.54
CA LEU A 24 3.76 -8.92 -15.79
C LEU A 24 2.79 -9.75 -16.64
N LEU A 25 2.12 -10.73 -16.04
CA LEU A 25 1.13 -11.56 -16.73
C LEU A 25 -0.03 -10.73 -17.29
N ILE A 26 -0.59 -9.80 -16.51
CA ILE A 26 -1.66 -8.91 -16.96
C ILE A 26 -1.18 -8.08 -18.15
N SER A 27 0.00 -7.46 -18.07
CA SER A 27 0.54 -6.67 -19.18
C SER A 27 0.78 -7.52 -20.42
N ASP A 28 1.40 -8.68 -20.26
CA ASP A 28 1.72 -9.57 -21.38
C ASP A 28 0.46 -10.09 -22.07
N GLU A 29 -0.61 -10.43 -21.32
CA GLU A 29 -1.87 -10.87 -21.91
C GLU A 29 -2.62 -9.72 -22.60
N LEU A 30 -2.52 -8.49 -22.10
CA LEU A 30 -3.07 -7.31 -22.77
C LEU A 30 -2.34 -7.02 -24.08
N ASP A 31 -1.01 -7.20 -24.13
CA ASP A 31 -0.19 -6.93 -25.31
C ASP A 31 -0.32 -8.03 -26.40
N LYS A 32 -0.55 -9.28 -26.01
CA LYS A 32 -0.56 -10.44 -26.92
C LYS A 32 -1.92 -10.74 -27.56
N ASN A 33 -3.00 -10.28 -26.95
CA ASN A 33 -4.37 -10.59 -27.40
C ASN A 33 -5.00 -9.36 -28.06
N ASP A 34 -5.96 -9.61 -28.96
CA ASP A 34 -6.86 -8.57 -29.44
C ASP A 34 -7.61 -7.92 -28.27
N ASP A 35 -8.13 -6.71 -28.51
CA ASP A 35 -8.91 -5.98 -27.51
C ASP A 35 -10.04 -6.84 -26.93
N PHE A 36 -10.02 -7.05 -25.61
CA PHE A 36 -11.12 -7.76 -24.94
C PHE A 36 -12.39 -6.91 -25.02
N ALA A 37 -13.57 -7.53 -25.10
CA ALA A 37 -14.82 -6.78 -25.19
C ALA A 37 -15.19 -6.10 -23.86
N SER A 38 -14.65 -6.56 -22.73
CA SER A 38 -14.93 -5.98 -21.41
C SER A 38 -13.93 -6.41 -20.32
N LEU A 39 -13.97 -5.72 -19.18
CA LEU A 39 -13.24 -6.12 -17.97
C LEU A 39 -13.62 -7.53 -17.50
N MET A 40 -14.88 -7.94 -17.67
CA MET A 40 -15.34 -9.27 -17.29
C MET A 40 -14.67 -10.35 -18.13
N GLU A 41 -14.46 -10.08 -19.41
CA GLU A 41 -13.77 -11.00 -20.31
C GLU A 41 -12.28 -11.07 -19.99
N LEU A 42 -11.62 -9.94 -19.79
CA LEU A 42 -10.24 -9.91 -19.32
C LEU A 42 -10.09 -10.72 -18.02
N LYS A 43 -10.98 -10.53 -17.04
CA LYS A 43 -10.95 -11.29 -15.78
C LYS A 43 -11.06 -12.80 -16.01
N LYS A 44 -11.98 -13.25 -16.87
CA LYS A 44 -12.13 -14.68 -17.22
C LYS A 44 -10.89 -15.23 -17.94
N HIS A 45 -10.30 -14.44 -18.83
CA HIS A 45 -9.06 -14.81 -19.52
C HIS A 45 -7.92 -14.99 -18.53
N LEU A 46 -7.72 -14.01 -17.65
CA LEU A 46 -6.69 -14.06 -16.60
C LEU A 46 -6.86 -15.27 -15.66
N GLU A 47 -8.09 -15.66 -15.34
CA GLU A 47 -8.37 -16.88 -14.58
C GLU A 47 -7.88 -18.15 -15.31
N ASN A 48 -8.09 -18.22 -16.64
CA ASN A 48 -7.58 -19.32 -17.46
C ASN A 48 -6.05 -19.32 -17.57
N CYS A 49 -5.40 -18.15 -17.46
CA CYS A 49 -3.95 -17.99 -17.41
C CYS A 49 -3.35 -18.33 -16.03
N GLY A 50 -4.17 -18.76 -15.06
CA GLY A 50 -3.71 -19.23 -13.75
C GLY A 50 -3.79 -18.20 -12.61
N LEU A 51 -4.40 -17.02 -12.82
CA LEU A 51 -4.73 -16.14 -11.70
C LEU A 51 -5.91 -16.69 -10.90
N ASN A 52 -5.70 -16.88 -9.58
CA ASN A 52 -6.76 -17.30 -8.67
C ASN A 52 -7.93 -16.30 -8.65
N GLN A 53 -9.18 -16.76 -8.77
CA GLN A 53 -10.39 -15.93 -8.76
C GLN A 53 -10.48 -14.97 -7.56
N ASN A 54 -10.12 -15.45 -6.36
CA ASN A 54 -10.12 -14.60 -5.15
C ASN A 54 -9.07 -13.50 -5.23
N TYR A 55 -8.01 -13.73 -5.99
CA TYR A 55 -6.92 -12.79 -6.16
C TYR A 55 -7.24 -11.74 -7.23
N VAL A 56 -7.83 -12.15 -8.37
CA VAL A 56 -8.32 -11.23 -9.43
C VAL A 56 -9.28 -10.18 -8.86
N ARG A 57 -10.13 -10.59 -7.90
CA ARG A 57 -11.06 -9.69 -7.19
C ARG A 57 -10.39 -8.62 -6.33
N ASN A 58 -9.18 -8.87 -5.84
CA ASN A 58 -8.47 -7.96 -4.94
C ASN A 58 -7.33 -7.19 -5.62
N ILE A 59 -6.61 -7.84 -6.54
CA ILE A 59 -5.42 -7.26 -7.17
C ILE A 59 -5.79 -6.16 -8.16
N LEU A 60 -6.81 -6.33 -9.00
CA LEU A 60 -7.18 -5.33 -10.00
C LEU A 60 -7.67 -4.02 -9.35
N PRO A 61 -8.55 -4.04 -8.32
CA PRO A 61 -8.89 -2.81 -7.58
C PRO A 61 -7.67 -2.17 -6.92
N PHE A 62 -6.77 -2.97 -6.34
CA PHE A 62 -5.55 -2.45 -5.73
C PHE A 62 -4.61 -1.80 -6.74
N LEU A 63 -4.34 -2.46 -7.88
CA LEU A 63 -3.51 -1.92 -8.97
C LEU A 63 -4.14 -0.66 -9.56
N GLN A 64 -5.47 -0.60 -9.65
CA GLN A 64 -6.16 0.61 -10.08
C GLN A 64 -6.02 1.76 -9.08
N ASN A 65 -6.18 1.50 -7.78
CA ASN A 65 -5.94 2.50 -6.75
C ASN A 65 -4.48 2.97 -6.75
N CYS A 66 -3.53 2.08 -7.03
CA CYS A 66 -2.12 2.41 -7.25
C CYS A 66 -1.84 3.13 -8.57
N GLY A 67 -2.84 3.31 -9.43
CA GLY A 67 -2.70 3.97 -10.73
C GLY A 67 -1.94 3.16 -11.77
N ILE A 68 -1.68 1.87 -11.55
CA ILE A 68 -0.95 0.99 -12.48
C ILE A 68 -1.84 0.59 -13.67
N VAL A 69 -3.11 0.30 -13.38
CA VAL A 69 -4.12 0.02 -14.41
C VAL A 69 -5.26 1.02 -14.29
N LYS A 70 -5.99 1.23 -15.38
CA LYS A 70 -7.23 2.00 -15.41
C LYS A 70 -8.23 1.25 -16.28
N TYR A 71 -9.40 0.96 -15.73
CA TYR A 71 -10.48 0.30 -16.47
C TYR A 71 -11.86 0.91 -16.21
N ASP A 72 -11.96 1.89 -15.30
CA ASP A 72 -13.18 2.66 -15.08
C ASP A 72 -13.25 3.84 -16.06
N ASN A 73 -14.49 4.18 -16.47
CA ASN A 73 -14.80 5.26 -17.41
C ASN A 73 -14.12 5.09 -18.78
N ILE A 74 -13.98 3.84 -19.23
CA ILE A 74 -13.53 3.52 -20.59
C ILE A 74 -14.77 3.26 -21.45
N ASP A 75 -15.01 4.14 -22.43
CA ASP A 75 -16.13 4.00 -23.38
C ASP A 75 -15.99 2.78 -24.29
N THR A 76 -14.75 2.39 -24.59
CA THR A 76 -14.42 1.21 -25.40
C THR A 76 -13.21 0.51 -24.80
N PHE A 77 -13.40 -0.73 -24.33
CA PHE A 77 -12.33 -1.49 -23.70
C PHE A 77 -11.22 -1.78 -24.71
N LYS A 78 -10.09 -1.08 -24.57
CA LYS A 78 -8.91 -1.24 -25.42
C LYS A 78 -7.74 -1.66 -24.56
N ASN A 79 -7.12 -2.78 -24.88
CA ASN A 79 -6.05 -3.37 -24.08
C ASN A 79 -4.89 -2.38 -23.90
N SER A 80 -4.56 -1.65 -24.97
CA SER A 80 -3.50 -0.65 -24.99
C SER A 80 -3.73 0.55 -24.05
N GLU A 81 -4.98 0.83 -23.65
CA GLU A 81 -5.32 1.97 -22.77
C GLU A 81 -5.41 1.57 -21.28
N ILE A 82 -5.33 0.26 -20.97
CA ILE A 82 -5.53 -0.25 -19.60
C ILE A 82 -4.31 -0.02 -18.72
N VAL A 83 -3.10 -0.34 -19.21
CA VAL A 83 -1.87 -0.12 -18.44
C VAL A 83 -1.46 1.34 -18.59
N THR A 84 -1.43 2.07 -17.49
CA THR A 84 -1.10 3.51 -17.47
C THR A 84 0.38 3.74 -17.75
N ASN A 85 0.80 5.00 -17.94
CA ASN A 85 2.22 5.31 -18.14
C ASN A 85 3.11 4.88 -16.96
N ILE A 86 2.66 5.09 -15.72
CA ILE A 86 3.40 4.63 -14.54
C ILE A 86 3.38 3.10 -14.42
N GLY A 87 2.25 2.47 -14.81
CA GLY A 87 2.16 1.01 -14.88
C GLY A 87 3.11 0.41 -15.92
N ARG A 88 3.22 1.00 -17.11
CA ARG A 88 4.16 0.61 -18.17
C ARG A 88 5.60 0.76 -17.72
N ALA A 89 5.96 1.91 -17.13
CA ALA A 89 7.29 2.11 -16.57
C ALA A 89 7.65 1.06 -15.50
N TYR A 90 6.68 0.70 -14.65
CA TYR A 90 6.87 -0.35 -13.66
C TYR A 90 7.04 -1.73 -14.30
N VAL A 91 6.21 -2.08 -15.30
CA VAL A 91 6.32 -3.32 -16.08
C VAL A 91 7.69 -3.42 -16.76
N ASP A 92 8.17 -2.34 -17.39
CA ASP A 92 9.46 -2.33 -18.08
C ASP A 92 10.60 -2.62 -17.10
N VAL A 93 10.59 -1.99 -15.92
CA VAL A 93 11.58 -2.26 -14.87
C VAL A 93 11.51 -3.72 -14.39
N LEU A 94 10.31 -4.26 -14.19
CA LEU A 94 10.15 -5.67 -13.82
C LEU A 94 10.68 -6.63 -14.90
N LYS A 95 10.43 -6.32 -16.19
CA LYS A 95 10.96 -7.09 -17.33
C LYS A 95 12.49 -7.00 -17.35
N SER A 96 13.06 -5.81 -17.16
CA SER A 96 14.51 -5.61 -17.07
C SER A 96 15.15 -6.38 -15.91
N ILE A 97 14.53 -6.38 -14.72
CA ILE A 97 15.00 -7.18 -13.58
C ILE A 97 15.01 -8.67 -13.93
N LYS A 98 13.94 -9.16 -14.56
CA LYS A 98 13.84 -10.57 -14.96
C LYS A 98 14.91 -10.96 -15.99
N ILE A 99 15.16 -10.09 -16.97
CA ILE A 99 16.23 -10.29 -17.96
C ILE A 99 17.59 -10.31 -17.25
N ALA A 100 17.91 -9.28 -16.46
CA ALA A 100 19.20 -9.17 -15.77
C ALA A 100 19.46 -10.35 -14.81
N ARG A 101 18.43 -10.87 -14.12
CA ARG A 101 18.55 -12.05 -13.25
C ARG A 101 18.92 -13.33 -14.00
N ASN A 102 18.60 -13.44 -15.29
CA ASN A 102 18.92 -14.59 -16.13
C ASN A 102 20.32 -14.50 -16.77
N GLU A 103 20.96 -13.33 -16.71
CA GLU A 103 22.35 -13.15 -17.17
C GLU A 103 23.37 -13.80 -16.21
N GLU A 104 24.53 -14.13 -16.76
CA GLU A 104 25.64 -14.71 -15.98
C GLU A 104 26.06 -13.79 -14.82
N LYS A 105 26.41 -14.41 -13.69
CA LYS A 105 26.79 -13.67 -12.49
C LYS A 105 28.07 -12.87 -12.72
N SER A 106 27.97 -11.56 -12.55
CA SER A 106 29.06 -10.60 -12.65
C SER A 106 28.79 -9.39 -11.74
N GLU A 107 29.84 -8.64 -11.41
CA GLU A 107 29.70 -7.39 -10.65
C GLU A 107 28.80 -6.39 -11.39
N ILE A 108 28.97 -6.25 -12.71
CA ILE A 108 28.14 -5.39 -13.56
C ILE A 108 26.65 -5.77 -13.46
N ARG A 109 26.33 -7.07 -13.51
CA ARG A 109 24.95 -7.53 -13.36
C ARG A 109 24.39 -7.18 -11.98
N ASP A 110 25.18 -7.37 -10.93
CA ASP A 110 24.74 -7.10 -9.56
C ASP A 110 24.52 -5.58 -9.34
N ASP A 111 25.38 -4.72 -9.91
CA ASP A 111 25.20 -3.25 -9.93
C ASP A 111 23.93 -2.83 -10.67
N ILE A 112 23.68 -3.41 -11.85
CA ILE A 112 22.45 -3.16 -12.64
C ILE A 112 21.22 -3.56 -11.84
N LEU A 113 21.23 -4.72 -11.18
CA LEU A 113 20.12 -5.19 -10.36
C LEU A 113 19.86 -4.26 -9.17
N GLU A 114 20.92 -3.73 -8.53
CA GLU A 114 20.76 -2.75 -7.46
C GLU A 114 20.13 -1.44 -7.97
N MET A 115 20.56 -0.95 -9.13
CA MET A 115 19.95 0.23 -9.76
C MET A 115 18.48 0.00 -10.11
N LEU A 116 18.16 -1.14 -10.74
CA LEU A 116 16.79 -1.49 -11.11
C LEU A 116 15.89 -1.65 -9.88
N ASP A 117 16.39 -2.21 -8.77
CA ASP A 117 15.60 -2.32 -7.54
C ASP A 117 15.30 -0.95 -6.93
N LYS A 118 16.27 0.00 -6.94
CA LYS A 118 16.02 1.39 -6.52
C LYS A 118 14.96 2.08 -7.39
N ILE A 119 15.00 1.87 -8.71
CA ILE A 119 13.99 2.42 -9.63
C ILE A 119 12.62 1.80 -9.34
N GLN A 120 12.55 0.48 -9.19
CA GLN A 120 11.32 -0.25 -8.84
C GLN A 120 10.72 0.28 -7.53
N GLN A 121 11.55 0.44 -6.49
CA GLN A 121 11.14 0.98 -5.20
C GLN A 121 10.59 2.41 -5.30
N THR A 122 11.23 3.25 -6.12
CA THR A 122 10.82 4.64 -6.37
C THR A 122 9.46 4.69 -7.07
N ILE A 123 9.31 3.99 -8.19
CA ILE A 123 8.03 3.91 -8.92
C ILE A 123 6.95 3.34 -8.00
N TYR A 124 7.29 2.34 -7.19
CA TYR A 124 6.32 1.74 -6.29
C TYR A 124 5.84 2.71 -5.21
N PHE A 125 6.73 3.52 -4.63
CA PHE A 125 6.31 4.57 -3.69
C PHE A 125 5.43 5.64 -4.36
N GLN A 126 5.70 5.98 -5.62
CA GLN A 126 4.83 6.88 -6.40
C GLN A 126 3.43 6.27 -6.61
N CYS A 127 3.33 4.97 -6.89
CA CYS A 127 2.05 4.25 -6.95
C CYS A 127 1.30 4.28 -5.62
N LEU A 128 1.99 4.07 -4.49
CA LEU A 128 1.39 4.24 -3.15
C LEU A 128 0.95 5.68 -2.90
N THR A 129 1.67 6.66 -3.42
CA THR A 129 1.32 8.08 -3.33
C THR A 129 0.03 8.40 -4.10
N ILE A 130 -0.14 7.85 -5.31
CA ILE A 130 -1.39 7.96 -6.08
C ILE A 130 -2.56 7.35 -5.30
N MET A 131 -2.36 6.15 -4.75
CA MET A 131 -3.34 5.46 -3.91
C MET A 131 -3.73 6.27 -2.67
N MET A 132 -2.75 6.88 -2.01
CA MET A 132 -2.99 7.76 -0.88
C MET A 132 -3.75 9.03 -1.29
N LYS A 133 -3.57 9.57 -2.50
CA LYS A 133 -4.35 10.75 -2.96
C LYS A 133 -5.82 10.43 -3.24
N ASN A 134 -6.15 9.19 -3.60
CA ASN A 134 -7.52 8.82 -3.96
C ASN A 134 -8.44 8.80 -2.71
N PRO A 135 -9.45 9.69 -2.60
CA PRO A 135 -10.36 9.71 -1.45
C PRO A 135 -11.27 8.47 -1.39
N ASP A 136 -11.57 7.84 -2.53
CA ASP A 136 -12.42 6.64 -2.60
C ASP A 136 -11.67 5.38 -2.13
N CYS A 137 -10.34 5.45 -2.04
CA CYS A 137 -9.51 4.40 -1.47
C CYS A 137 -9.60 4.42 0.07
N ASN A 138 -10.47 3.56 0.62
CA ASN A 138 -10.81 3.51 2.04
C ASN A 138 -9.64 3.14 2.99
N TYR A 139 -8.54 2.62 2.46
CA TYR A 139 -7.30 2.34 3.20
C TYR A 139 -6.17 3.34 2.87
N GLY A 140 -6.39 4.30 1.95
CA GLY A 140 -5.37 5.28 1.59
C GLY A 140 -5.01 6.23 2.74
N ILE A 141 -5.98 6.54 3.62
CA ILE A 141 -5.74 7.34 4.83
C ILE A 141 -4.83 6.62 5.83
N ASP A 142 -4.92 5.30 5.92
CA ASP A 142 -4.12 4.51 6.88
C ASP A 142 -2.63 4.56 6.52
N PHE A 143 -2.32 4.58 5.22
CA PHE A 143 -0.95 4.76 4.75
C PHE A 143 -0.44 6.17 5.08
N LEU A 144 -1.24 7.21 4.80
CA LEU A 144 -0.87 8.58 5.12
C LEU A 144 -0.65 8.79 6.63
N ASP A 145 -1.51 8.21 7.45
CA ASP A 145 -1.42 8.31 8.91
C ASP A 145 -0.13 7.71 9.45
N VAL A 146 0.29 6.57 8.92
CA VAL A 146 1.56 5.94 9.28
C VAL A 146 2.74 6.84 8.89
N LEU A 147 2.71 7.47 7.71
CA LEU A 147 3.76 8.43 7.33
C LEU A 147 3.79 9.63 8.27
N ARG A 148 2.65 10.29 8.48
CA ARG A 148 2.57 11.48 9.36
C ARG A 148 2.97 11.17 10.81
N PHE A 149 2.59 10.00 11.33
CA PHE A 149 2.95 9.60 12.69
C PHE A 149 4.46 9.35 12.82
N VAL A 150 5.08 8.65 11.85
CA VAL A 150 6.53 8.41 11.88
C VAL A 150 7.31 9.71 11.67
N ASP A 151 6.81 10.62 10.84
CA ASP A 151 7.38 11.96 10.67
C ASP A 151 7.39 12.75 11.99
N MET A 152 6.28 12.71 12.74
CA MET A 152 6.14 13.42 14.02
C MET A 152 6.89 12.76 15.18
N TYR A 153 6.90 11.44 15.25
CA TYR A 153 7.34 10.68 16.43
C TYR A 153 8.55 9.78 16.17
N GLY A 154 9.12 9.80 14.96
CA GLY A 154 10.33 9.08 14.55
C GLY A 154 10.17 7.59 14.27
N HIS A 155 9.15 6.93 14.84
CA HIS A 155 8.82 5.53 14.58
C HIS A 155 7.39 5.18 14.95
N ILE A 156 6.94 4.00 14.52
CA ILE A 156 5.64 3.45 14.85
C ILE A 156 5.70 1.94 15.17
N ASP A 157 4.90 1.49 16.13
CA ASP A 157 4.58 0.08 16.37
C ASP A 157 3.08 -0.25 16.17
N LEU A 158 2.71 -1.52 16.37
CA LEU A 158 1.33 -1.98 16.18
C LEU A 158 0.35 -1.30 17.15
N ASN A 159 0.73 -1.06 18.40
CA ASN A 159 -0.15 -0.46 19.39
C ASN A 159 -0.39 1.02 19.09
N GLU A 160 0.67 1.72 18.68
CA GLU A 160 0.58 3.11 18.22
C GLU A 160 -0.30 3.22 16.96
N TYR A 161 -0.19 2.29 16.02
CA TYR A 161 -1.09 2.24 14.87
C TYR A 161 -2.55 2.04 15.29
N MET A 162 -2.83 1.14 16.22
CA MET A 162 -4.19 0.92 16.74
C MET A 162 -4.72 2.15 17.48
N LEU A 163 -3.85 2.89 18.17
CA LEU A 163 -4.19 4.13 18.83
C LEU A 163 -4.58 5.24 17.83
N ILE A 164 -3.89 5.33 16.69
CA ILE A 164 -4.28 6.25 15.60
C ILE A 164 -5.69 5.94 15.11
N LEU A 165 -5.99 4.66 14.85
CA LEU A 165 -7.32 4.24 14.39
C LEU A 165 -8.41 4.59 15.40
N TYR A 166 -8.13 4.37 16.69
CA TYR A 166 -9.04 4.67 17.79
C TYR A 166 -9.36 6.16 17.91
N GLU A 167 -8.36 7.04 17.88
CA GLU A 167 -8.60 8.48 18.00
C GLU A 167 -9.23 9.08 16.74
N ARG A 168 -8.87 8.57 15.56
CA ARG A 168 -9.48 9.02 14.29
C ARG A 168 -10.98 8.76 14.23
N GLU A 169 -11.50 7.71 14.87
CA GLU A 169 -12.94 7.40 14.91
C GLU A 169 -13.77 8.35 15.78
N LYS A 170 -13.17 9.13 16.69
CA LYS A 170 -13.90 9.94 17.68
C LYS A 170 -14.26 11.37 17.27
N ASN A 171 -13.82 11.84 16.10
CA ASN A 171 -13.76 13.27 15.68
C ASN A 171 -12.70 14.07 16.46
N GLY A 172 -11.79 14.84 15.86
CA GLY A 172 -11.61 15.25 14.47
C GLY A 172 -10.59 16.42 14.44
N HIS A 173 -9.92 16.59 13.29
CA HIS A 173 -8.81 17.54 13.05
C HIS A 173 -7.61 17.41 14.01
N ASP A 174 -6.47 17.03 13.43
CA ASP A 174 -5.17 16.94 14.12
C ASP A 174 -5.04 15.88 15.24
N TYR A 175 -5.83 14.80 15.14
CA TYR A 175 -5.77 13.65 16.06
C TYR A 175 -4.36 13.10 16.29
N LEU A 176 -3.44 13.23 15.31
CA LEU A 176 -2.06 12.79 15.49
C LEU A 176 -1.29 13.63 16.52
N ARG A 177 -1.57 14.94 16.64
CA ARG A 177 -0.97 15.80 17.68
C ARG A 177 -1.55 15.51 19.06
N ASP A 178 -2.86 15.25 19.13
CA ASP A 178 -3.53 14.91 20.40
C ASP A 178 -2.97 13.64 21.05
N LEU A 179 -2.32 12.77 20.26
CA LEU A 179 -1.66 11.57 20.75
C LEU A 179 -0.35 11.81 21.49
N GLN A 180 0.23 13.01 21.46
CA GLN A 180 1.59 13.28 21.95
C GLN A 180 1.81 12.78 23.39
N ASP A 181 0.91 13.13 24.30
CA ASP A 181 1.02 12.73 25.72
C ASP A 181 0.86 11.22 25.92
N VAL A 182 -0.08 10.60 25.20
CA VAL A 182 -0.34 9.16 25.29
C VAL A 182 0.84 8.37 24.74
N VAL A 183 1.38 8.77 23.59
CA VAL A 183 2.57 8.18 22.97
C VAL A 183 3.77 8.27 23.90
N LYS A 184 3.99 9.43 24.51
CA LYS A 184 5.08 9.62 25.48
C LYS A 184 4.96 8.68 26.68
N LYS A 185 3.78 8.61 27.31
CA LYS A 185 3.52 7.72 28.45
C LYS A 185 3.69 6.25 28.07
N TYR A 186 3.19 5.86 26.90
CA TYR A 186 3.32 4.49 26.40
C TYR A 186 4.79 4.11 26.19
N ARG A 187 5.57 4.95 25.51
CA ARG A 187 7.01 4.72 25.26
C ARG A 187 7.84 4.70 26.54
N ASN A 188 7.46 5.50 27.53
CA ASN A 188 8.06 5.50 28.87
C ASN A 188 7.65 4.31 29.74
N LYS A 189 6.76 3.43 29.25
CA LYS A 189 6.17 2.31 29.99
C LYS A 189 5.36 2.75 31.22
N GLU A 190 4.84 3.97 31.20
CA GLU A 190 3.94 4.49 32.24
C GLU A 190 2.51 3.97 32.08
N ILE A 191 2.15 3.59 30.85
CA ILE A 191 0.88 2.96 30.51
C ILE A 191 1.11 1.76 29.58
N GLU A 192 0.22 0.78 29.66
CA GLU A 192 0.06 -0.26 28.64
C GLU A 192 -1.18 0.02 27.79
N ILE A 193 -1.14 -0.35 26.51
CA ILE A 193 -2.28 -0.25 25.59
C ILE A 193 -2.80 -1.66 25.34
N HIS A 194 -4.03 -1.92 25.75
CA HIS A 194 -4.73 -3.18 25.51
C HIS A 194 -5.77 -2.97 24.41
N VAL A 195 -5.56 -3.62 23.27
CA VAL A 195 -6.40 -3.45 22.08
C VAL A 195 -7.43 -4.56 22.01
N LYS A 196 -8.72 -4.20 22.01
CA LYS A 196 -9.82 -5.06 21.57
C LYS A 196 -10.24 -4.64 20.17
N THR A 197 -10.57 -5.60 19.33
CA THR A 197 -10.97 -5.34 17.94
C THR A 197 -12.38 -5.85 17.67
N LYS A 198 -13.16 -5.11 16.88
CA LYS A 198 -14.50 -5.51 16.43
C LYS A 198 -14.61 -5.47 14.90
N THR A 199 -15.50 -6.29 14.35
CA THR A 199 -15.85 -6.23 12.92
C THR A 199 -16.62 -4.94 12.64
N LYS A 200 -16.43 -4.37 11.45
CA LYS A 200 -17.10 -3.14 11.03
C LYS A 200 -18.62 -3.34 11.13
N ASN A 201 -19.32 -2.47 11.86
CA ASN A 201 -20.76 -2.52 12.17
C ASN A 201 -21.23 -3.64 13.13
N ALA A 202 -20.34 -4.38 13.81
CA ALA A 202 -20.76 -5.31 14.86
C ALA A 202 -21.22 -4.55 16.10
N MET A 203 -22.39 -4.93 16.64
CA MET A 203 -22.83 -4.46 17.96
C MET A 203 -22.03 -5.17 19.06
N GLU A 204 -21.87 -4.53 20.22
CA GLU A 204 -21.26 -5.19 21.39
C GLU A 204 -22.04 -6.47 21.71
N GLY A 205 -21.36 -7.63 21.67
CA GLY A 205 -21.96 -8.94 21.96
C GLY A 205 -22.07 -9.88 20.74
N ASP A 206 -21.88 -9.39 19.52
CA ASP A 206 -21.83 -10.26 18.33
C ASP A 206 -20.50 -11.01 18.30
N GLY A 207 -20.49 -12.24 18.83
CA GLY A 207 -19.32 -13.12 18.98
C GLY A 207 -18.63 -13.59 17.69
N LYS A 208 -18.69 -12.84 16.58
CA LYS A 208 -17.94 -13.08 15.33
C LYS A 208 -16.76 -12.13 15.21
N SER A 209 -15.78 -12.30 16.10
CA SER A 209 -14.55 -11.50 16.16
C SER A 209 -13.53 -11.92 15.08
N LYS A 210 -13.86 -11.77 13.79
CA LYS A 210 -12.82 -11.75 12.75
C LYS A 210 -12.46 -10.29 12.50
N SER A 211 -11.44 -9.81 13.21
CA SER A 211 -10.86 -8.49 12.96
C SER A 211 -9.75 -8.59 11.93
N VAL A 212 -9.68 -7.60 11.05
CA VAL A 212 -8.58 -7.47 10.09
C VAL A 212 -7.58 -6.49 10.66
N ASN A 213 -6.34 -6.92 10.86
CA ASN A 213 -5.22 -6.03 11.16
C ASN A 213 -4.57 -5.57 9.85
N SER A 214 -4.76 -4.30 9.47
CA SER A 214 -4.17 -3.71 8.26
C SER A 214 -2.70 -3.31 8.44
N PHE A 215 -2.18 -3.22 9.67
CA PHE A 215 -0.81 -2.75 9.95
C PHE A 215 0.28 -3.50 9.18
N PRO A 216 0.25 -4.85 9.07
CA PRO A 216 1.25 -5.60 8.30
C PRO A 216 1.18 -5.32 6.79
N TYR A 217 0.02 -4.87 6.29
CA TYR A 217 -0.13 -4.49 4.89
C TYR A 217 0.39 -3.07 4.63
N VAL A 218 0.12 -2.12 5.53
CA VAL A 218 0.63 -0.75 5.40
C VAL A 218 2.15 -0.74 5.47
N THR A 219 2.71 -1.22 6.59
CA THR A 219 4.16 -1.24 6.81
C THR A 219 4.86 -2.20 5.86
N GLY A 220 4.24 -3.34 5.53
CA GLY A 220 4.77 -4.30 4.57
C GLY A 220 4.88 -3.74 3.15
N ASN A 221 4.02 -2.79 2.75
CA ASN A 221 4.14 -2.10 1.47
C ASN A 221 5.19 -0.98 1.53
N PHE A 222 5.26 -0.21 2.62
CA PHE A 222 6.31 0.81 2.80
C PHE A 222 7.73 0.25 2.87
N CYS A 223 7.93 -0.91 3.50
CA CYS A 223 9.21 -1.60 3.46
C CYS A 223 9.58 -2.06 2.05
N LYS A 224 8.61 -2.55 1.27
CA LYS A 224 8.87 -2.99 -0.12
C LYS A 224 9.11 -1.84 -1.10
N SER A 225 8.59 -0.64 -0.82
CA SER A 225 8.94 0.58 -1.56
C SER A 225 10.25 1.22 -1.07
N GLY A 226 10.93 0.61 -0.10
CA GLY A 226 12.23 1.05 0.40
C GLY A 226 12.20 2.36 1.20
N ILE A 227 11.03 2.80 1.68
CA ILE A 227 10.91 4.05 2.45
C ILE A 227 10.91 3.81 3.96
N MET A 228 10.75 2.55 4.38
CA MET A 228 10.73 2.18 5.79
C MET A 228 11.57 0.95 6.07
N LYS A 229 12.22 0.94 7.23
CA LYS A 229 12.93 -0.22 7.79
C LYS A 229 12.30 -0.67 9.10
N LYS A 230 12.38 -1.97 9.37
CA LYS A 230 11.91 -2.57 10.63
C LYS A 230 13.09 -2.86 11.54
N ILE A 231 13.05 -2.35 12.78
CA ILE A 231 14.05 -2.59 13.82
C ILE A 231 13.29 -2.92 15.11
N ASP A 232 13.55 -4.09 15.71
CA ASP A 232 12.94 -4.53 16.98
C ASP A 232 11.41 -4.38 17.06
N GLY A 233 10.72 -4.72 15.97
CA GLY A 233 9.25 -4.64 15.90
C GLY A 233 8.69 -3.25 15.58
N LYS A 234 9.54 -2.23 15.47
CA LYS A 234 9.20 -0.85 15.16
C LYS A 234 9.59 -0.49 13.74
N PHE A 235 8.89 0.47 13.16
CA PHE A 235 9.12 0.93 11.79
C PHE A 235 9.59 2.38 11.78
N TYR A 236 10.67 2.64 11.03
CA TYR A 236 11.35 3.91 10.90
C TYR A 236 11.43 4.28 9.43
N PHE A 237 11.51 5.57 9.10
CA PHE A 237 11.85 5.99 7.74
C PHE A 237 13.28 5.58 7.37
N GLU A 238 13.49 5.39 6.06
CA GLU A 238 14.84 5.35 5.52
C GLU A 238 15.41 6.74 5.30
N GLU A 239 16.58 6.97 5.88
CA GLU A 239 17.20 8.29 6.02
C GLU A 239 17.43 8.97 4.67
N ASN A 240 17.85 8.20 3.66
CA ASN A 240 18.08 8.68 2.31
C ASN A 240 16.78 8.96 1.52
N ARG A 241 15.60 8.64 2.07
CA ARG A 241 14.28 8.85 1.44
C ARG A 241 13.43 9.90 2.15
N ILE A 242 13.84 10.44 3.31
CA ILE A 242 13.03 11.36 4.15
C ILE A 242 12.42 12.51 3.34
N LYS A 243 13.21 13.22 2.54
CA LYS A 243 12.72 14.37 1.75
C LYS A 243 11.60 13.99 0.76
N GLU A 244 11.68 12.80 0.16
CA GLU A 244 10.65 12.30 -0.74
C GLU A 244 9.36 11.97 0.02
N ILE A 245 9.50 11.44 1.23
CA ILE A 245 8.40 11.11 2.12
C ILE A 245 7.69 12.38 2.62
N GLU A 246 8.44 13.39 3.07
CA GLU A 246 7.90 14.71 3.48
C GLU A 246 7.12 15.37 2.35
N ASN A 247 7.69 15.41 1.13
CA ASN A 247 6.99 15.93 -0.06
C ASN A 247 5.70 15.17 -0.34
N THR A 248 5.72 13.84 -0.19
CA THR A 248 4.55 12.97 -0.36
C THR A 248 3.47 13.29 0.67
N ILE A 249 3.84 13.43 1.95
CA ILE A 249 2.92 13.80 3.02
C ILE A 249 2.23 15.13 2.68
N GLU A 250 2.98 16.14 2.27
CA GLU A 250 2.43 17.45 1.91
C GLU A 250 1.49 17.39 0.70
N GLU A 251 1.88 16.66 -0.34
CA GLU A 251 1.11 16.55 -1.57
C GLU A 251 -0.21 15.80 -1.33
N VAL A 252 -0.15 14.67 -0.63
CA VAL A 252 -1.33 13.87 -0.29
C VAL A 252 -2.27 14.65 0.63
N ALA A 253 -1.73 15.33 1.65
CA ALA A 253 -2.54 16.13 2.57
C ALA A 253 -3.33 17.22 1.85
N LYS A 254 -2.70 17.89 0.86
CA LYS A 254 -3.38 18.87 -0.01
C LYS A 254 -4.50 18.22 -0.82
N CYS A 255 -4.25 17.07 -1.46
CA CYS A 255 -5.27 16.37 -2.24
C CYS A 255 -6.46 15.89 -1.39
N ARG A 256 -6.21 15.51 -0.13
CA ARG A 256 -7.25 15.03 0.81
C ARG A 256 -7.92 16.14 1.62
N ASN A 257 -7.58 17.41 1.39
CA ASN A 257 -8.07 18.56 2.18
C ASN A 257 -7.83 18.40 3.70
N LEU A 258 -6.70 17.83 4.10
CA LEU A 258 -6.32 17.69 5.50
C LEU A 258 -5.52 18.92 5.95
N VAL A 259 -5.87 19.50 7.11
CA VAL A 259 -5.12 20.61 7.73
C VAL A 259 -3.80 20.07 8.32
N ARG A 260 -2.73 20.86 8.21
CA ARG A 260 -1.35 20.50 8.59
C ARG A 260 -1.18 20.27 10.09
#